data_AF-A0A150HAV3-F1
#
_entry.id   AF-A0A150HAV3-F1
#
_cell.length_a   1.000
_cell.length_b   1.000
_cell.length_c   1.000
_cell.angle_alpha   90.00
_cell.angle_beta   90.00
_cell.angle_gamma   90.00
#
_symmetry.space_group_name_H-M   'P 1'
#
loop_
_entity.id
_entity.type
_entity.pdbx_description
1 polymer ?
#
loop_
_entity_poly.entity_id
_entity_poly.type
_entity_poly.pdbx_seq_one_letter_code
_entity_poly.pdbx_strand_id
1 'polypeptide(L)'
;MADKRVAARNFIDQWSAAKGYEKGETQLFWLQLLRDVLGMESTTTEVHFEVKTYRSGYIDMHVPTAKTLVEQKSRGVDLEVTLV
;
A
#
# COMPACT_ATOMS: atom_id res chain seq x y z
N MET A 1 -5.60 17.67 12.67
CA MET A 1 -5.92 16.29 12.25
C MET A 1 -7.18 16.36 11.42
N ALA A 2 -7.10 16.04 10.12
CA ALA A 2 -8.32 15.87 9.33
C ALA A 2 -9.12 14.70 9.95
N ASP A 3 -10.45 14.79 9.93
CA ASP A 3 -11.30 13.67 10.34
C ASP A 3 -10.92 12.45 9.48
N LYS A 4 -10.53 11.35 10.13
CA LYS A 4 -10.12 10.10 9.47
C LYS A 4 -11.15 9.61 8.47
N ARG A 5 -12.45 9.84 8.72
CA ARG A 5 -13.54 9.49 7.78
C ARG A 5 -13.52 10.37 6.54
N VAL A 6 -13.23 11.66 6.69
CA VAL A 6 -13.11 12.60 5.56
C VAL A 6 -11.88 12.26 4.74
N ALA A 7 -10.74 11.98 5.37
CA ALA A 7 -9.53 11.55 4.67
C ALA A 7 -9.74 10.24 3.90
N ALA A 8 -10.41 9.27 4.52
CA ALA A 8 -10.77 8.01 3.86
C ALA A 8 -11.70 8.23 2.66
N ARG A 9 -12.69 9.13 2.77
CA ARG A 9 -13.56 9.48 1.64
C ARG A 9 -12.76 10.06 0.47
N ASN A 10 -11.92 11.05 0.73
CA ASN A 10 -11.10 11.69 -0.30
C ASN A 10 -10.14 10.70 -0.96
N PHE A 11 -9.54 9.81 -0.16
CA PHE A 11 -8.68 8.73 -0.66
C PHE A 11 -9.45 7.81 -1.61
N ILE A 12 -10.64 7.35 -1.22
CA ILE A 12 -11.49 6.50 -2.07
C ILE A 12 -11.86 7.22 -3.36
N ASP A 13 -12.28 8.49 -3.28
CA ASP A 13 -12.70 9.26 -4.46
C ASP A 13 -11.54 9.40 -5.47
N GLN A 14 -10.33 9.69 -4.98
CA GLN A 14 -9.12 9.79 -5.81
C GLN A 14 -8.79 8.46 -6.50
N TRP A 15 -8.72 7.37 -5.73
CA TRP A 15 -8.23 6.08 -6.23
C TRP A 15 -9.32 5.24 -6.93
N SER A 16 -10.60 5.58 -6.76
CA SER A 16 -11.71 5.00 -7.54
C SER A 16 -11.85 5.67 -8.91
N ALA A 17 -11.51 6.96 -9.01
CA ALA A 17 -11.54 7.72 -10.26
C ALA A 17 -10.28 7.53 -11.12
N ALA A 18 -9.16 7.16 -10.51
CA ALA A 18 -7.90 6.90 -11.20
C ALA A 18 -8.04 5.69 -12.15
N LYS A 19 -8.07 5.95 -13.45
CA LYS A 19 -8.08 4.93 -14.53
C LYS A 19 -6.66 4.50 -14.95
N GLY A 20 -5.62 4.84 -14.18
CA GLY A 20 -4.23 4.82 -14.60
C GLY A 20 -3.38 3.70 -13.99
N TYR A 21 -2.46 3.19 -14.80
CA TYR A 21 -1.30 2.32 -14.52
C TYR A 21 -1.08 1.85 -13.05
N GLU A 22 -1.80 0.80 -12.64
CA GLU A 22 -1.75 0.20 -11.30
C GLU A 22 -0.31 -0.06 -10.80
N LYS A 23 0.59 -0.52 -11.68
CA LYS A 23 1.97 -0.85 -11.29
C LYS A 23 2.83 0.37 -10.95
N GLY A 24 2.68 1.48 -11.67
CA GLY A 24 3.50 2.67 -11.43
C GLY A 24 3.03 3.51 -10.25
N GLU A 25 1.77 3.34 -9.85
CA GLU A 25 1.15 4.13 -8.76
C GLU A 25 1.04 3.36 -7.45
N THR A 26 1.42 2.07 -7.41
CA THR A 26 1.31 1.20 -6.23
C THR A 26 2.00 1.79 -5.00
N GLN A 27 3.24 2.29 -5.13
CA GLN A 27 3.94 2.89 -3.98
C GLN A 27 3.24 4.16 -3.48
N LEU A 28 2.73 4.99 -4.40
CA LEU A 28 2.01 6.22 -4.06
C LEU A 28 0.68 5.92 -3.35
N PHE A 29 -0.03 4.88 -3.79
CA PHE A 29 -1.26 4.40 -3.14
C PHE A 29 -1.02 4.08 -1.66
N TRP A 30 -0.02 3.25 -1.37
CA TRP A 30 0.29 2.85 0.00
C TRP A 30 0.78 4.03 0.84
N LEU A 31 1.67 4.88 0.31
CA LEU A 31 2.16 6.05 1.05
C LEU A 31 1.03 7.02 1.41
N GLN A 32 0.10 7.29 0.48
CA GLN A 32 -1.05 8.15 0.77
C GLN A 32 -2.01 7.52 1.77
N LEU A 33 -2.30 6.21 1.67
CA LEU A 33 -3.16 5.52 2.63
C LEU A 33 -2.57 5.60 4.06
N LEU A 34 -1.29 5.25 4.19
CA LEU A 34 -0.60 5.21 5.49
C LEU A 34 -0.52 6.60 6.10
N ARG A 35 -0.15 7.62 5.32
CA ARG A 35 0.01 9.00 5.81
C ARG A 35 -1.33 9.69 6.05
N ASP A 36 -2.17 9.76 5.02
CA ASP A 36 -3.32 10.68 5.01
C ASP A 36 -4.53 10.07 5.73
N VAL A 37 -4.67 8.73 5.70
CA VAL A 37 -5.80 8.04 6.34
C VAL A 37 -5.39 7.42 7.68
N LEU A 38 -4.25 6.72 7.74
CA LEU A 38 -3.82 6.04 8.97
C LEU A 38 -3.00 6.92 9.91
N GLY A 39 -2.53 8.09 9.46
CA GLY A 39 -1.81 9.06 10.28
C GLY A 39 -0.37 8.65 10.61
N MET A 40 0.25 7.82 9.76
CA MET A 40 1.66 7.46 9.91
C MET A 40 2.54 8.65 9.48
N GLU A 41 3.29 9.25 10.42
CA GLU A 41 4.02 10.50 10.17
C GLU A 41 5.31 10.30 9.36
N SER A 42 5.99 9.16 9.53
CA SER A 42 7.30 8.86 8.92
C SER A 42 7.23 7.80 7.81
N THR A 43 6.22 7.85 6.94
CA THR A 43 5.99 6.80 5.92
C THR A 43 7.16 6.62 4.94
N THR A 44 7.91 7.67 4.62
CA THR A 44 8.99 7.59 3.62
C THR A 44 10.26 6.93 4.13
N THR A 45 10.47 6.86 5.45
CA THR A 45 11.65 6.24 6.07
C THR A 45 11.36 4.88 6.69
N GLU A 46 10.08 4.57 6.95
CA GLU A 46 9.67 3.36 7.68
C GLU A 46 8.94 2.32 6.81
N VAL A 47 8.73 2.62 5.53
CA VAL A 47 8.05 1.73 4.57
C VAL A 47 9.04 1.32 3.50
N HIS A 48 9.25 0.01 3.36
CA HIS A 48 10.11 -0.56 2.34
C HIS A 48 9.26 -1.28 1.29
N PHE A 49 9.41 -0.92 0.02
CA PHE A 49 8.72 -1.55 -1.09
C PHE A 49 9.61 -2.58 -1.79
N GLU A 50 8.99 -3.57 -2.44
CA GLU A 50 9.68 -4.59 -3.24
C GLU A 50 10.86 -5.22 -2.46
N VAL A 51 10.58 -5.69 -1.26
CA VAL A 51 11.59 -6.26 -0.36
C VAL A 51 11.93 -7.66 -0.82
N LYS A 52 13.18 -7.87 -1.24
CA LYS A 52 13.66 -9.17 -1.71
C LYS A 52 13.61 -10.22 -0.59
N THR A 53 12.99 -11.34 -0.90
CA THR A 53 12.99 -12.53 -0.04
C THR A 53 14.24 -13.36 -0.27
N TYR A 54 14.55 -14.27 0.66
CA TYR A 54 15.64 -15.22 0.50
C TYR A 54 15.47 -16.11 -0.76
N ARG A 55 14.23 -16.38 -1.19
CA ARG A 55 13.90 -17.25 -2.31
C ARG A 55 13.42 -16.45 -3.53
N SER A 56 14.31 -15.68 -4.16
CA SER A 56 14.12 -14.99 -5.46
C SER A 56 12.86 -14.13 -5.68
N GLY A 57 11.87 -14.14 -4.80
CA GLY A 57 10.65 -13.34 -4.85
C GLY A 57 10.78 -12.06 -4.04
N TYR A 58 9.72 -11.26 -4.07
CA TYR A 58 9.64 -9.95 -3.42
C TYR A 58 8.35 -9.86 -2.61
N ILE A 59 8.39 -9.14 -1.50
CA ILE A 59 7.20 -8.69 -0.78
C ILE A 59 6.92 -7.25 -1.23
N ASP A 60 5.67 -6.96 -1.59
CA ASP A 60 5.29 -5.64 -2.12
C ASP A 60 5.56 -4.51 -1.14
N MET A 61 5.26 -4.70 0.16
CA MET A 61 5.53 -3.71 1.19
C MET A 61 5.87 -4.35 2.56
N HIS A 62 6.84 -3.78 3.25
CA HIS A 62 7.23 -4.11 4.63
C HIS A 62 7.27 -2.85 5.49
N VAL A 63 6.60 -2.90 6.65
CA VAL A 63 6.61 -1.85 7.66
C VAL A 63 7.20 -2.42 8.96
N PRO A 64 8.52 -2.28 9.21
CA PRO A 64 9.19 -2.94 10.33
C PRO A 64 8.68 -2.48 11.69
N THR A 65 8.41 -1.18 11.85
CA THR A 65 7.93 -0.57 13.10
C THR A 65 6.58 -1.14 13.52
N ALA A 66 5.73 -1.43 12.54
CA ALA A 66 4.43 -2.09 12.73
C ALA A 66 4.50 -3.63 12.66
N LYS A 67 5.69 -4.23 12.47
CA LYS A 67 5.89 -5.68 12.28
C LYS A 67 4.94 -6.28 11.23
N THR A 68 4.73 -5.57 10.13
CA THR A 68 3.71 -5.91 9.13
C THR A 68 4.34 -6.10 7.75
N LEU A 69 3.94 -7.19 7.08
CA LEU A 69 4.23 -7.45 5.66
C LEU A 69 2.92 -7.38 4.88
N VAL A 70 2.98 -6.85 3.65
CA VAL A 70 1.83 -6.73 2.76
C VAL A 70 2.20 -7.29 1.39
N GLU A 71 1.35 -8.20 0.92
CA GLU A 71 1.30 -8.70 -0.44
C GLU A 71 0.07 -8.09 -1.13
N GLN A 72 0.24 -7.49 -2.30
CA GLN A 72 -0.81 -6.85 -3.06
C GLN A 72 -1.25 -7.75 -4.23
N LYS A 73 -2.56 -7.85 -4.43
CA LYS A 73 -3.15 -8.47 -5.61
C LYS A 73 -4.02 -7.46 -6.35
N SER A 74 -4.05 -7.57 -7.68
CA SER A 74 -4.98 -6.79 -8.50
C SER A 74 -6.41 -7.19 -8.20
N ARG A 75 -7.34 -6.27 -8.47
CA ARG A 75 -8.77 -6.49 -8.24
C ARG A 75 -9.28 -7.70 -9.04
N GLY A 76 -10.01 -8.60 -8.37
CA GLY A 76 -10.53 -9.82 -8.98
C GLY A 76 -9.56 -11.00 -8.97
N VAL A 77 -8.35 -10.83 -8.46
CA VAL A 77 -7.43 -11.93 -8.15
C VAL A 77 -7.69 -12.42 -6.73
N ASP A 78 -7.70 -13.74 -6.55
CA ASP A 78 -7.83 -14.37 -5.24
C ASP A 78 -6.64 -14.01 -4.34
N LEU A 79 -6.92 -13.62 -3.10
CA LEU A 79 -5.90 -13.25 -2.11
C LEU A 79 -5.12 -14.46 -1.59
N GLU A 80 -5.71 -15.66 -1.60
CA GLU A 80 -5.05 -16.88 -1.12
C GLU A 80 -4.09 -17.47 -2.16
N VAL A 81 -4.25 -17.11 -3.43
CA VAL A 81 -3.34 -17.54 -4.50
C VAL A 81 -2.07 -16.73 -4.45
N THR A 82 -1.04 -17.30 -3.83
CA THR A 82 0.32 -16.79 -3.95
C THR A 82 0.98 -17.48 -5.13
N LEU A 83 1.38 -16.72 -6.16
CA LEU A 83 2.25 -17.20 -7.23
C LEU A 83 3.67 -17.34 -6.65
N VAL A 84 3.91 -18.46 -5.96
CA VAL A 84 5.26 -18.92 -5.57
C VAL A 84 5.86 -19.80 -6.65
#